data_AF-D8TMK8-F1
#
_entry.id   AF-D8TMK8-F1
#
_cell.length_a   1.000
_cell.length_b   1.000
_cell.length_c   1.000
_cell.angle_alpha   90.00
_cell.angle_beta   90.00
_cell.angle_gamma   90.00
#
_symmetry.space_group_name_H-M   'P 1'
#
loop_
_entity.id
_entity.type
_entity.pdbx_description
1 polymer ?
#
loop_
_entity_poly.entity_id
_entity_poly.type
_entity_poly.pdbx_seq_one_letter_code
_entity_poly.pdbx_strand_id
1 'polypeptide(L)'
;MPTTDLLKTFGLSRNPFTDRTAEKTNLDSTSLYIHSDLRGLKPSDTTYIFFGRRGSGKTTIRLQLEDAYRRYNEEAAANGTKGHFVVDMCRPGHLTACLSTFMETLQASTDNWDATFSDAWTTADLVDCILSYSATELVKKFTKPNSDEARHMQEVLRGDVRASRQFLLLTHLYARTDTATLKHVRAVLMRPSYTAAQVTVGAVSTITATGGVVAAARQPAVSGAVYEYGGAGWDWLCDHVPLLRSHPKLLGAAALGTTAVGAWYYVRWQRLRSLDRAASLQRNVRVVKPQPLELLAGLLDQLFTSQKLELLAGLVRLLGYEAVAVFGDCFDEVTLLDPVRFPGAIKAFAREVCRNDILNFGRLHFFFPDSRLALDLNTDRTLKELSVRLFVRMYVRRSIRGVDVVSVAAAY
;
A
#
# COMPACT_ATOMS: atom_id res chain seq x y z
N MET A 1 50.61 13.73 20.83
CA MET A 1 49.36 12.95 21.04
C MET A 1 48.32 13.47 20.07
N PRO A 2 47.77 12.65 19.15
CA PRO A 2 46.75 13.10 18.22
C PRO A 2 45.47 13.38 19.01
N THR A 3 44.97 14.61 18.91
CA THR A 3 43.76 15.04 19.60
C THR A 3 42.56 14.23 19.10
N THR A 4 42.01 13.39 19.97
CA THR A 4 40.88 12.46 19.76
C THR A 4 39.53 13.15 19.53
N ASP A 5 39.51 14.47 19.28
CA ASP A 5 38.29 15.24 19.15
C ASP A 5 37.92 15.39 17.68
N LEU A 6 37.33 14.30 17.16
CA LEU A 6 36.84 14.17 15.79
C LEU A 6 35.99 15.40 15.38
N LEU A 7 35.23 15.98 16.30
CA LEU A 7 34.40 17.17 16.09
C LEU A 7 35.23 18.43 15.77
N LYS A 8 36.31 18.68 16.51
CA LYS A 8 37.20 19.83 16.27
C LYS A 8 37.94 19.74 14.94
N THR A 9 38.18 18.52 14.45
CA THR A 9 38.78 18.30 13.13
C THR A 9 37.91 18.82 11.99
N PHE A 10 36.58 18.88 12.21
CA PHE A 10 35.60 19.45 11.26
C PHE A 10 35.14 20.86 11.65
N GLY A 11 35.85 21.54 12.56
CA GLY A 11 35.48 22.90 13.00
C GLY A 11 34.21 22.97 13.86
N LEU A 12 33.70 21.83 14.34
CA LEU A 12 32.49 21.76 15.15
C LEU A 12 32.83 21.88 16.63
N SER A 13 32.27 22.89 17.30
CA SER A 13 32.48 23.15 18.73
C SER A 13 31.64 22.25 19.65
N ARG A 14 30.56 21.69 19.12
CA ARG A 14 29.67 20.72 19.79
C ARG A 14 29.08 19.76 18.77
N ASN A 15 28.59 18.62 19.23
CA ASN A 15 27.85 17.69 18.38
C ASN A 15 26.56 18.38 17.88
N PRO A 16 26.40 18.69 16.58
CA PRO A 16 25.20 19.34 16.06
C PRO A 16 23.97 18.43 16.12
N PHE A 17 24.13 17.15 16.46
CA PHE A 17 23.06 16.17 16.51
C PHE A 17 22.40 16.02 17.89
N THR A 18 22.99 16.62 18.94
CA THR A 18 22.41 16.61 20.31
C THR A 18 21.41 17.74 20.57
N ASP A 19 21.33 18.73 19.68
CA ASP A 19 20.34 19.80 19.81
C ASP A 19 18.93 19.24 19.58
N ARG A 20 18.02 19.52 20.52
CA ARG A 20 16.63 19.04 20.51
C ARG A 20 15.81 19.52 19.31
N THR A 21 16.30 20.50 18.55
CA THR A 21 15.64 21.07 17.37
C THR A 21 16.52 20.90 16.14
N ALA A 22 16.40 19.73 15.50
CA ALA A 22 17.10 19.38 14.26
C ALA A 22 16.81 20.34 13.09
N GLU A 23 15.71 21.10 13.17
CA GLU A 23 15.35 22.14 12.19
C GLU A 23 16.24 23.39 12.28
N LYS A 24 16.86 23.65 13.45
CA LYS A 24 17.68 24.85 13.70
C LYS A 24 19.17 24.60 13.57
N THR A 25 19.60 23.35 13.66
CA THR A 25 20.94 22.95 13.24
C THR A 25 20.91 22.98 11.73
N ASN A 26 21.32 24.12 11.18
CA ASN A 26 21.49 24.32 9.75
C ASN A 26 21.99 23.02 9.13
N LEU A 27 21.39 22.65 8.00
CA LEU A 27 21.81 21.62 7.05
C LEU A 27 23.21 21.98 6.52
N ASP A 28 24.17 22.08 7.42
CA ASP A 28 25.50 22.54 7.18
C ASP A 28 26.15 21.48 6.31
N SER A 29 26.53 21.90 5.12
CA SER A 29 27.22 21.11 4.10
C SER A 29 28.49 20.41 4.62
N THR A 30 28.97 20.82 5.79
CA THR A 30 30.14 20.27 6.50
C THR A 30 29.82 19.19 7.54
N SER A 31 28.54 18.88 7.79
CA SER A 31 28.17 17.91 8.83
C SER A 31 28.73 16.50 8.54
N LEU A 32 29.27 15.84 9.57
CA LEU A 32 30.08 14.62 9.49
C LEU A 32 29.43 13.45 8.69
N TYR A 33 28.10 13.38 8.67
CA TYR A 33 27.34 12.37 7.91
C TYR A 33 27.28 12.67 6.40
N ILE A 34 27.32 13.94 6.00
CA ILE A 34 27.41 14.38 4.59
C ILE A 34 28.74 13.92 3.99
N HIS A 35 29.81 13.80 4.79
CA HIS A 35 31.12 13.40 4.31
C HIS A 35 31.42 11.89 4.40
N SER A 36 30.66 11.13 5.18
CA SER A 36 30.96 9.70 5.41
C SER A 36 30.20 8.76 4.46
N ASP A 37 28.86 8.80 4.40
CA ASP A 37 28.05 7.82 3.64
C ASP A 37 26.95 8.41 2.74
N LEU A 38 26.50 9.66 2.99
CA LEU A 38 25.51 10.33 2.13
C LEU A 38 26.15 11.07 0.93
N ARG A 39 27.48 11.24 0.93
CA ARG A 39 28.19 11.87 -0.19
C ARG A 39 28.10 11.00 -1.44
N GLY A 40 27.42 11.49 -2.47
CA GLY A 40 27.20 10.72 -3.68
C GLY A 40 26.11 9.65 -3.55
N LEU A 41 25.27 9.74 -2.51
CA LEU A 41 24.01 9.01 -2.47
C LEU A 41 23.21 9.37 -3.72
N LYS A 42 22.96 8.36 -4.56
CA LYS A 42 22.00 8.47 -5.65
C LYS A 42 20.66 7.98 -5.12
N PRO A 43 19.61 8.82 -5.12
CA PRO A 43 18.26 8.38 -4.83
C PRO A 43 17.92 7.11 -5.62
N SER A 44 17.25 6.19 -4.94
CA SER A 44 16.86 4.88 -5.46
C SER A 44 15.48 4.48 -4.96
N ASP A 45 14.96 3.36 -5.44
CA ASP A 45 13.71 2.70 -5.03
C ASP A 45 13.80 2.04 -3.64
N THR A 46 14.53 2.67 -2.73
CA THR A 46 14.95 2.09 -1.46
C THR A 46 14.08 2.59 -0.32
N THR A 47 13.75 1.68 0.59
CA THR A 47 13.10 2.03 1.86
C THR A 47 14.15 2.35 2.90
N TYR A 48 14.03 3.49 3.59
CA TYR A 48 14.93 3.91 4.65
C TYR A 48 14.18 3.99 5.96
N ILE A 49 14.66 3.25 6.96
CA ILE A 49 14.08 3.30 8.30
C ILE A 49 15.17 3.60 9.32
N PHE A 50 15.01 4.70 10.03
CA PHE A 50 15.95 5.25 10.99
C PHE A 50 15.60 4.77 12.40
N PHE A 51 16.50 4.00 13.03
CA PHE A 51 16.38 3.52 14.41
C PHE A 51 17.50 4.11 15.24
N GLY A 52 17.24 4.55 16.46
CA GLY A 52 18.23 5.33 17.22
C GLY A 52 17.65 5.96 18.48
N ARG A 53 18.51 6.34 19.43
CA ARG A 53 18.07 6.93 20.71
C ARG A 53 17.53 8.33 20.45
N ARG A 54 16.75 8.84 21.40
CA ARG A 54 16.40 10.26 21.39
C ARG A 54 17.68 11.10 21.36
N GLY A 55 17.78 12.05 20.43
CA GLY A 55 18.96 12.90 20.25
C GLY A 55 20.15 12.23 19.55
N SER A 56 19.95 11.09 18.87
CA SER A 56 21.00 10.43 18.09
C SER A 56 21.14 10.98 16.66
N GLY A 57 20.50 12.10 16.32
CA GLY A 57 20.58 12.70 14.98
C GLY A 57 19.78 12.03 13.87
N LYS A 58 18.87 11.08 14.18
CA LYS A 58 18.04 10.38 13.16
C LYS A 58 17.29 11.35 12.25
N THR A 59 16.63 12.34 12.87
CA THR A 59 15.84 13.36 12.19
C THR A 59 16.71 14.21 11.27
N THR A 60 17.93 14.56 11.69
CA THR A 60 18.86 15.31 10.84
C THR A 60 19.24 14.49 9.60
N ILE A 61 19.53 13.19 9.75
CA ILE A 61 19.86 12.30 8.63
C ILE A 61 18.64 12.15 7.70
N ARG A 62 17.43 11.96 8.25
CA ARG A 62 16.20 11.92 7.45
C ARG A 62 16.00 13.19 6.64
N LEU A 63 16.12 14.37 7.26
CA LEU A 63 15.92 15.65 6.58
C LEU A 63 16.94 15.86 5.45
N GLN A 64 18.19 15.42 5.65
CA GLN A 64 19.22 15.45 4.61
C GLN A 64 18.89 14.49 3.46
N LEU A 65 18.39 13.29 3.76
CA LEU A 65 17.96 12.33 2.76
C LEU A 65 16.76 12.85 1.96
N GLU A 66 15.78 13.44 2.65
CA GLU A 66 14.60 14.06 2.04
C GLU A 66 15.01 15.20 1.09
N ASP A 67 15.95 16.05 1.50
CA ASP A 67 16.49 17.12 0.67
C ASP A 67 17.22 16.58 -0.58
N ALA A 68 17.99 15.50 -0.44
CA ALA A 68 18.64 14.84 -1.58
C ALA A 68 17.62 14.29 -2.59
N TYR A 69 16.54 13.66 -2.12
CA TYR A 69 15.45 13.18 -2.99
C TYR A 69 14.69 14.35 -3.63
N ARG A 70 14.50 15.45 -2.91
CA ARG A 70 13.86 16.66 -3.44
C ARG A 70 14.67 17.25 -4.60
N ARG A 71 15.97 17.46 -4.42
CA ARG A 71 16.87 17.95 -5.47
C ARG A 71 16.88 17.01 -6.68
N TYR A 72 16.96 15.71 -6.46
CA TYR A 72 16.87 14.72 -7.54
C TYR A 72 15.55 14.81 -8.30
N ASN A 73 14.43 14.96 -7.60
CA ASN A 73 13.13 15.10 -8.24
C ASN A 73 13.00 16.40 -9.05
N GLU A 74 13.63 17.49 -8.59
CA GLU A 74 13.69 18.76 -9.33
C GLU A 74 14.54 18.62 -10.61
N GLU A 75 15.70 17.97 -10.53
CA GLU A 75 16.55 17.66 -11.70
C GLU A 75 15.85 16.70 -12.67
N ALA A 76 15.17 15.67 -12.15
CA ALA A 76 14.38 14.72 -12.91
C ALA A 76 13.23 15.41 -13.66
N ALA A 77 12.56 16.38 -13.02
CA ALA A 77 11.52 17.19 -13.64
C ALA A 77 12.05 18.01 -14.82
N ALA A 78 13.27 18.55 -14.72
CA ALA A 78 13.93 19.21 -15.85
C ALA A 78 14.24 18.26 -17.02
N ASN A 79 14.43 16.97 -16.73
CA ASN A 79 14.66 15.91 -17.72
C ASN A 79 13.37 15.22 -18.20
N GLY A 80 12.20 15.66 -17.73
CA GLY A 80 10.90 15.14 -18.15
C GLY A 80 10.35 13.95 -17.36
N THR A 81 10.96 13.55 -16.23
CA THR A 81 10.40 12.55 -15.31
C THR A 81 9.97 13.19 -13.98
N LYS A 82 9.10 12.56 -13.19
CA LYS A 82 8.71 13.11 -11.87
C LYS A 82 9.67 12.70 -10.74
N GLY A 83 10.79 12.05 -11.07
CA GLY A 83 11.70 11.44 -10.11
C GLY A 83 11.00 10.37 -9.27
N HIS A 84 11.35 10.27 -7.99
CA HIS A 84 10.79 9.29 -7.06
C HIS A 84 9.57 9.79 -6.30
N PHE A 85 8.57 8.93 -6.15
CA PHE A 85 7.44 9.17 -5.25
C PHE A 85 7.84 8.84 -3.81
N VAL A 86 8.02 9.86 -2.99
CA VAL A 86 8.46 9.73 -1.60
C VAL A 86 7.27 9.53 -0.67
N VAL A 87 7.25 8.40 0.03
CA VAL A 87 6.31 8.05 1.09
C VAL A 87 7.00 8.32 2.43
N ASP A 88 6.74 9.47 3.03
CA ASP A 88 7.27 9.79 4.35
C ASP A 88 6.28 9.35 5.44
N MET A 89 6.52 8.16 6.01
CA MET A 89 5.74 7.65 7.15
C MET A 89 5.90 8.52 8.41
N CYS A 90 6.83 9.49 8.36
CA CYS A 90 7.16 10.38 9.47
C CYS A 90 6.63 11.77 9.42
N ARG A 91 5.73 12.03 8.46
CA ARG A 91 4.86 13.17 8.66
C ARG A 91 4.07 12.99 9.97
N PRO A 92 4.11 13.99 10.87
CA PRO A 92 3.46 13.91 12.16
C PRO A 92 2.01 13.45 12.03
N GLY A 93 1.63 12.49 12.88
CA GLY A 93 0.27 11.99 13.00
C GLY A 93 -0.13 10.87 12.05
N HIS A 94 0.57 10.60 10.94
CA HIS A 94 0.13 9.55 10.02
C HIS A 94 0.24 8.14 10.61
N LEU A 95 1.44 7.73 11.04
CA LEU A 95 1.66 6.43 11.66
C LEU A 95 0.87 6.30 12.96
N THR A 96 0.87 7.34 13.81
CA THR A 96 0.05 7.40 15.02
C THR A 96 -1.42 7.11 14.71
N ALA A 97 -1.98 7.76 13.70
CA ALA A 97 -3.37 7.58 13.35
C ALA A 97 -3.65 6.19 12.74
N CYS A 98 -2.68 5.55 12.07
CA CYS A 98 -2.81 4.17 11.60
C CYS A 98 -2.83 3.19 12.79
N LEU A 99 -1.94 3.41 13.76
CA LEU A 99 -1.87 2.61 14.99
C LEU A 99 -3.09 2.82 15.89
N SER A 100 -3.66 4.02 15.94
CA SER A 100 -4.92 4.26 16.68
C SER A 100 -6.07 3.47 16.07
N THR A 101 -6.19 3.45 14.74
CA THR A 101 -7.21 2.62 14.06
C THR A 101 -6.93 1.12 14.23
N PHE A 102 -5.66 0.71 14.26
CA PHE A 102 -5.28 -0.67 14.58
C PHE A 102 -5.68 -1.07 15.99
N MET A 103 -5.41 -0.22 16.98
CA MET A 103 -5.81 -0.39 18.37
C MET A 103 -7.34 -0.50 18.52
N GLU A 104 -8.09 0.40 17.86
CA GLU A 104 -9.55 0.34 17.80
C GLU A 104 -10.04 -0.98 17.20
N THR A 105 -9.42 -1.43 16.11
CA THR A 105 -9.81 -2.66 15.39
C THR A 105 -9.57 -3.93 16.22
N LEU A 106 -8.49 -3.95 16.99
CA LEU A 106 -8.20 -5.04 17.92
C LEU A 106 -8.98 -4.93 19.25
N GLN A 107 -9.75 -3.85 19.44
CA GLN A 107 -10.43 -3.53 20.70
C GLN A 107 -9.45 -3.50 21.88
N ALA A 108 -8.22 -3.06 21.62
CA ALA A 108 -7.17 -2.90 22.62
C ALA A 108 -7.33 -1.55 23.35
N SER A 109 -6.92 -1.51 24.61
CA SER A 109 -6.77 -0.28 25.40
C SER A 109 -5.29 0.08 25.51
N THR A 110 -5.00 1.27 26.03
CA THR A 110 -3.61 1.66 26.33
C THR A 110 -2.92 0.72 27.32
N ASP A 111 -3.68 0.04 28.18
CA ASP A 111 -3.13 -0.78 29.26
C ASP A 111 -2.71 -2.17 28.76
N ASN A 112 -3.37 -2.72 27.74
CA ASN A 112 -3.05 -4.01 27.14
C ASN A 112 -2.39 -3.89 25.75
N TRP A 113 -2.12 -2.66 25.30
CA TRP A 113 -1.61 -2.37 23.96
C TRP A 113 -0.28 -3.08 23.69
N ASP A 114 0.65 -3.06 24.65
CA ASP A 114 2.00 -3.60 24.45
C ASP A 114 1.99 -5.08 24.06
N ALA A 115 1.26 -5.89 24.82
CA ALA A 115 1.10 -7.32 24.58
C ALA A 115 0.30 -7.58 23.30
N THR A 116 -0.85 -6.91 23.16
CA THR A 116 -1.76 -7.13 22.03
C THR A 116 -1.11 -6.78 20.69
N PHE A 117 -0.37 -5.67 20.65
CA PHE A 117 0.37 -5.26 19.46
C PHE A 117 1.50 -6.24 19.14
N SER A 118 2.26 -6.66 20.16
CA SER A 118 3.40 -7.57 19.97
C SER A 118 3.00 -8.90 19.30
N ASP A 119 1.80 -9.39 19.62
CA ASP A 119 1.27 -10.64 19.10
C ASP A 119 0.56 -10.48 17.75
N ALA A 120 -0.15 -9.35 17.56
CA ALA A 120 -1.03 -9.17 16.41
C ALA A 120 -0.41 -8.41 15.23
N TRP A 121 0.64 -7.60 15.45
CA TRP A 121 1.25 -6.77 14.41
C TRP A 121 2.04 -7.61 13.42
N THR A 122 1.79 -7.38 12.13
CA THR A 122 2.45 -8.09 11.03
C THR A 122 3.01 -7.14 9.99
N THR A 123 3.91 -7.66 9.18
CA THR A 123 4.43 -6.99 7.98
C THR A 123 3.33 -6.47 7.05
N ALA A 124 2.19 -7.18 6.95
CA ALA A 124 1.06 -6.75 6.14
C ALA A 124 0.43 -5.43 6.63
N ASP A 125 0.38 -5.21 7.96
CA ASP A 125 -0.17 -3.98 8.53
C ASP A 125 0.74 -2.78 8.28
N LEU A 126 2.07 -3.01 8.30
CA LEU A 126 3.04 -1.98 7.94
C LEU A 126 2.91 -1.59 6.46
N VAL A 127 2.75 -2.58 5.57
CA VAL A 127 2.46 -2.32 4.15
C VAL A 127 1.16 -1.54 3.99
N ASP A 128 0.14 -1.87 4.78
CA ASP A 128 -1.15 -1.15 4.75
C ASP A 128 -1.01 0.30 5.23
N CYS A 129 -0.11 0.58 6.19
CA CYS A 129 0.23 1.95 6.58
C CYS A 129 0.90 2.72 5.43
N ILE A 130 1.86 2.10 4.73
CA ILE A 130 2.54 2.68 3.56
C ILE A 130 1.53 3.00 2.46
N LEU A 131 0.62 2.05 2.17
CA LEU A 131 -0.44 2.22 1.18
C LEU A 131 -1.43 3.31 1.61
N SER A 132 -1.76 3.39 2.89
CA SER A 132 -2.63 4.45 3.44
C SER A 132 -2.05 5.84 3.23
N TYR A 133 -0.76 6.01 3.51
CA TYR A 133 -0.07 7.27 3.25
C TYR A 133 -0.07 7.59 1.76
N SER A 134 0.38 6.63 0.95
CA SER A 134 0.53 6.77 -0.50
C SER A 134 -0.80 7.12 -1.17
N ALA A 135 -1.86 6.39 -0.84
CA ALA A 135 -3.20 6.64 -1.36
C ALA A 135 -3.70 8.03 -0.95
N THR A 136 -3.46 8.44 0.29
CA THR A 136 -3.88 9.75 0.79
C THR A 136 -3.17 10.89 0.07
N GLU A 137 -1.85 10.81 -0.11
CA GLU A 137 -1.09 11.84 -0.84
C GLU A 137 -1.42 11.86 -2.34
N LEU A 138 -1.61 10.69 -2.96
CA LEU A 138 -2.04 10.60 -4.35
C LEU A 138 -3.44 11.20 -4.55
N VAL A 139 -4.38 10.98 -3.63
CA VAL A 139 -5.70 11.64 -3.68
C VAL A 139 -5.57 13.14 -3.55
N LYS A 140 -4.76 13.64 -2.60
CA LYS A 140 -4.53 15.09 -2.44
C LYS A 140 -3.97 15.72 -3.72
N LYS A 141 -3.02 15.05 -4.39
CA LYS A 141 -2.49 15.48 -5.69
C LYS A 141 -3.57 15.45 -6.78
N PHE A 142 -4.36 14.38 -6.83
CA PHE A 142 -5.43 14.19 -7.81
C PHE A 142 -6.57 15.22 -7.70
N THR A 143 -6.92 15.63 -6.48
CA THR A 143 -8.02 16.57 -6.20
C THR A 143 -7.57 18.01 -5.99
N LYS A 144 -6.27 18.29 -6.14
CA LYS A 144 -5.75 19.65 -6.01
C LYS A 144 -6.37 20.56 -7.09
N PRO A 145 -7.12 21.61 -6.72
CA PRO A 145 -7.78 22.48 -7.69
C PRO A 145 -6.74 23.23 -8.52
N ASN A 146 -7.02 23.40 -9.81
CA ASN A 146 -6.18 24.16 -10.76
C ASN A 146 -4.71 23.70 -10.84
N SER A 147 -4.42 22.44 -10.48
CA SER A 147 -3.09 21.88 -10.63
C SER A 147 -2.98 21.14 -11.97
N ASP A 148 -1.96 21.47 -12.76
CA ASP A 148 -1.65 20.74 -13.99
C ASP A 148 -1.25 19.29 -13.69
N GLU A 149 -0.62 19.03 -12.53
CA GLU A 149 -0.34 17.67 -12.05
C GLU A 149 -1.64 16.88 -11.87
N ALA A 150 -2.68 17.49 -11.30
CA ALA A 150 -3.98 16.86 -11.11
C ALA A 150 -4.66 16.53 -12.44
N ARG A 151 -4.66 17.48 -13.39
CA ARG A 151 -5.25 17.28 -14.73
C ARG A 151 -4.55 16.16 -15.49
N HIS A 152 -3.22 16.19 -15.52
CA HIS A 152 -2.43 15.14 -16.15
C HIS A 152 -2.68 13.77 -15.50
N MET A 153 -2.72 13.70 -14.17
CA MET A 153 -3.04 12.46 -13.45
C MET A 153 -4.44 11.93 -13.81
N GLN A 154 -5.43 12.82 -13.94
CA GLN A 154 -6.79 12.46 -14.37
C GLN A 154 -6.81 11.93 -15.81
N GLU A 155 -6.10 12.57 -16.73
CA GLU A 155 -6.00 12.15 -18.13
C GLU A 155 -5.35 10.77 -18.26
N VAL A 156 -4.21 10.57 -17.61
CA VAL A 156 -3.48 9.30 -17.61
C VAL A 156 -4.34 8.18 -17.04
N LEU A 157 -4.97 8.39 -15.88
CA LEU A 157 -5.82 7.37 -15.26
C LEU A 157 -7.06 7.08 -16.10
N ARG A 158 -7.70 8.10 -16.70
CA ARG A 158 -8.86 7.90 -17.59
C ARG A 158 -8.50 7.16 -18.88
N GLY A 159 -7.25 7.30 -19.33
CA GLY A 159 -6.72 6.59 -20.50
C GLY A 159 -6.64 5.07 -20.30
N ASP A 160 -6.46 4.61 -19.06
CA ASP A 160 -6.37 3.18 -18.72
C ASP A 160 -7.45 2.77 -17.69
N VAL A 161 -8.45 2.02 -18.15
CA VAL A 161 -9.55 1.51 -17.31
C VAL A 161 -9.03 0.65 -16.16
N ARG A 162 -7.96 -0.12 -16.36
CA ARG A 162 -7.36 -0.96 -15.31
C ARG A 162 -6.70 -0.09 -14.26
N ALA A 163 -5.91 0.91 -14.67
CA ALA A 163 -5.27 1.85 -13.76
C ALA A 163 -6.30 2.69 -12.98
N SER A 164 -7.36 3.17 -13.64
CA SER A 164 -8.49 3.84 -12.98
C SER A 164 -9.11 3.00 -11.88
N ARG A 165 -9.41 1.72 -12.16
CA ARG A 165 -9.98 0.80 -11.17
C ARG A 165 -9.01 0.50 -10.03
N GLN A 166 -7.73 0.27 -10.34
CA GLN A 166 -6.69 0.07 -9.32
C GLN A 166 -6.55 1.29 -8.41
N PHE A 167 -6.54 2.48 -8.99
CA PHE A 167 -6.52 3.73 -8.25
C PHE A 167 -7.74 3.86 -7.36
N LEU A 168 -8.95 3.69 -7.89
CA LEU A 168 -10.19 3.75 -7.10
C LEU A 168 -10.22 2.75 -5.95
N LEU A 169 -9.73 1.54 -6.21
CA LEU A 169 -9.69 0.50 -5.20
C LEU A 169 -8.65 0.83 -4.12
N LEU A 170 -7.47 1.32 -4.49
CA LEU A 170 -6.46 1.81 -3.57
C LEU A 170 -7.01 2.97 -2.72
N THR A 171 -7.69 3.95 -3.33
CA THR A 171 -8.23 5.11 -2.61
C THR A 171 -9.36 4.73 -1.67
N HIS A 172 -10.29 3.88 -2.09
CA HIS A 172 -11.36 3.42 -1.22
C HIS A 172 -10.87 2.50 -0.10
N LEU A 173 -9.79 1.74 -0.28
CA LEU A 173 -9.28 0.87 0.78
C LEU A 173 -8.36 1.59 1.76
N TYR A 174 -7.55 2.52 1.29
CA TYR A 174 -6.42 3.01 2.05
C TYR A 174 -6.41 4.54 2.29
N ALA A 175 -7.07 5.34 1.42
CA ALA A 175 -6.99 6.79 1.56
C ALA A 175 -7.79 7.30 2.77
N ARG A 176 -7.15 8.13 3.58
CA ARG A 176 -7.75 8.78 4.76
C ARG A 176 -8.25 10.17 4.38
N THR A 177 -9.37 10.19 3.68
CA THR A 177 -10.02 11.42 3.19
C THR A 177 -11.52 11.37 3.42
N ASP A 178 -12.20 12.49 3.19
CA ASP A 178 -13.64 12.59 3.35
C ASP A 178 -14.41 11.88 2.23
N THR A 179 -15.67 11.54 2.52
CA THR A 179 -16.51 10.81 1.57
C THR A 179 -16.85 11.62 0.32
N ALA A 180 -16.81 12.96 0.38
CA ALA A 180 -17.08 13.82 -0.77
C ALA A 180 -15.91 13.79 -1.75
N THR A 181 -14.67 13.85 -1.24
CA THR A 181 -13.45 13.67 -2.05
C THR A 181 -13.43 12.32 -2.75
N LEU A 182 -13.76 11.22 -2.05
CA LEU A 182 -13.85 9.88 -2.70
C LEU A 182 -14.95 9.81 -3.77
N LYS A 183 -16.13 10.40 -3.50
CA LYS A 183 -17.21 10.49 -4.49
C LYS A 183 -16.77 11.28 -5.73
N HIS A 184 -16.03 12.37 -5.53
CA HIS A 184 -15.48 13.17 -6.63
C HIS A 184 -14.47 12.35 -7.46
N VAL A 185 -13.50 11.71 -6.83
CA VAL A 185 -12.52 10.83 -7.52
C VAL A 185 -13.24 9.76 -8.34
N ARG A 186 -14.25 9.11 -7.75
CA ARG A 186 -15.08 8.12 -8.45
C ARG A 186 -15.82 8.70 -9.64
N ALA A 187 -16.47 9.85 -9.49
CA ALA A 187 -17.20 10.49 -10.58
C ALA A 187 -16.28 10.93 -11.72
N VAL A 188 -15.05 11.32 -11.41
CA VAL A 188 -14.04 11.74 -12.39
C VAL A 188 -13.51 10.54 -13.18
N LEU A 189 -13.23 9.40 -12.53
CA LEU A 189 -12.60 8.24 -13.15
C LEU A 189 -13.59 7.22 -13.73
N MET A 190 -14.70 6.97 -13.04
CA MET A 190 -15.79 6.19 -13.59
C MET A 190 -16.65 7.14 -14.41
N ARG A 191 -16.45 7.16 -15.73
CA ARG A 191 -17.51 7.70 -16.61
C ARG A 191 -18.82 7.01 -16.21
N PRO A 192 -19.95 7.72 -16.08
CA PRO A 192 -21.23 7.08 -15.84
C PRO A 192 -21.46 6.09 -16.98
N SER A 193 -21.23 4.81 -16.69
CA SER A 193 -21.34 3.74 -17.65
C SER A 193 -22.82 3.55 -17.88
N TYR A 194 -23.29 4.15 -18.96
CA TYR A 194 -24.62 4.03 -19.51
C TYR A 194 -25.71 4.72 -18.67
N THR A 195 -26.52 5.54 -19.33
CA THR A 195 -27.78 6.03 -18.74
C THR A 195 -28.66 4.83 -18.40
N ALA A 196 -29.52 4.94 -17.37
CA ALA A 196 -30.41 3.85 -16.98
C ALA A 196 -31.14 3.24 -18.20
N ALA A 197 -31.51 4.07 -19.19
CA ALA A 197 -32.08 3.64 -20.46
C ALA A 197 -31.16 2.71 -21.29
N GLN A 198 -29.86 3.02 -21.40
CA GLN A 198 -28.88 2.20 -22.12
C GLN A 198 -28.58 0.88 -21.38
N VAL A 199 -28.59 0.88 -20.05
CA VAL A 199 -28.49 -0.35 -19.26
C VAL A 199 -29.75 -1.21 -19.43
N THR A 200 -30.94 -0.61 -19.46
CA THR A 200 -32.19 -1.36 -19.67
C THR A 200 -32.28 -1.93 -21.08
N VAL A 201 -31.93 -1.16 -22.11
CA VAL A 201 -31.90 -1.64 -23.52
C VAL A 201 -30.81 -2.69 -23.72
N GLY A 202 -29.64 -2.50 -23.11
CA GLY A 202 -28.54 -3.47 -23.12
C GLY A 202 -28.87 -4.76 -22.38
N ALA A 203 -29.49 -4.68 -21.21
CA ALA A 203 -29.89 -5.85 -20.41
C ALA A 203 -31.02 -6.63 -21.07
N VAL A 204 -32.02 -5.97 -21.65
CA VAL A 204 -33.11 -6.65 -22.37
C VAL A 204 -32.58 -7.39 -23.61
N SER A 205 -31.62 -6.80 -24.34
CA SER A 205 -31.01 -7.42 -25.52
C SER A 205 -29.98 -8.52 -25.20
N THR A 206 -29.23 -8.41 -24.10
CA THR A 206 -28.31 -9.49 -23.65
C THR A 206 -29.03 -10.62 -22.91
N ILE A 207 -30.12 -10.37 -22.19
CA ILE A 207 -30.92 -11.44 -21.57
C ILE A 207 -31.55 -12.33 -22.66
N THR A 208 -31.98 -11.75 -23.78
CA THR A 208 -32.51 -12.50 -24.93
C THR A 208 -31.43 -13.23 -25.74
N ALA A 209 -30.24 -12.64 -25.94
CA ALA A 209 -29.21 -13.24 -26.79
C ALA A 209 -28.22 -14.16 -26.05
N THR A 210 -27.90 -13.87 -24.78
CA THR A 210 -26.82 -14.56 -24.03
C THR A 210 -27.33 -15.50 -22.93
N GLY A 211 -28.59 -15.38 -22.49
CA GLY A 211 -29.22 -16.33 -21.55
C GLY A 211 -29.25 -17.77 -22.06
N GLY A 212 -29.35 -17.97 -23.38
CA GLY A 212 -29.29 -19.28 -24.02
C GLY A 212 -27.86 -19.81 -24.31
N VAL A 213 -26.85 -18.93 -24.38
CA VAL A 213 -25.51 -19.30 -24.89
C VAL A 213 -24.44 -19.33 -23.79
N VAL A 214 -24.51 -18.48 -22.77
CA VAL A 214 -23.43 -18.36 -21.75
C VAL A 214 -23.57 -19.36 -20.62
N ALA A 215 -24.79 -19.82 -20.31
CA ALA A 215 -25.00 -20.97 -19.42
C ALA A 215 -24.49 -22.29 -20.02
N ALA A 216 -24.46 -22.39 -21.35
CA ALA A 216 -23.99 -23.57 -22.07
C ALA A 216 -22.48 -23.54 -22.41
N ALA A 217 -21.86 -22.36 -22.54
CA ALA A 217 -20.54 -22.27 -23.18
C ALA A 217 -19.30 -22.28 -22.26
N ARG A 218 -19.41 -22.24 -20.92
CA ARG A 218 -18.22 -22.12 -20.05
C ARG A 218 -17.84 -23.34 -19.21
N GLN A 219 -18.63 -24.41 -19.19
CA GLN A 219 -18.25 -25.70 -18.60
C GLN A 219 -19.07 -26.82 -19.27
N PRO A 220 -18.47 -27.74 -20.06
CA PRO A 220 -19.19 -28.82 -20.74
C PRO A 220 -19.96 -29.74 -19.77
N ALA A 221 -19.43 -29.90 -18.56
CA ALA A 221 -20.08 -30.69 -17.50
C ALA A 221 -21.32 -30.01 -16.90
N VAL A 222 -21.37 -28.67 -16.90
CA VAL A 222 -22.52 -27.90 -16.40
C VAL A 222 -23.55 -27.72 -17.50
N SER A 223 -23.14 -27.58 -18.77
CA SER A 223 -24.08 -27.51 -19.90
C SER A 223 -24.86 -28.81 -20.07
N GLY A 224 -24.21 -29.97 -19.91
CA GLY A 224 -24.87 -31.28 -19.94
C GLY A 224 -25.92 -31.42 -18.84
N ALA A 225 -25.56 -31.11 -17.59
CA ALA A 225 -26.50 -31.15 -16.47
C ALA A 225 -27.63 -30.11 -16.61
N VAL A 226 -27.35 -28.89 -17.08
CA VAL A 226 -28.37 -27.86 -17.29
C VAL A 226 -29.30 -28.22 -18.45
N TYR A 227 -28.80 -28.86 -19.52
CA TYR A 227 -29.65 -29.37 -20.61
C TYR A 227 -30.48 -30.58 -20.17
N GLU A 228 -29.92 -31.48 -19.37
CA GLU A 228 -30.60 -32.70 -18.91
C GLU A 228 -31.66 -32.38 -17.86
N TYR A 229 -31.33 -31.60 -16.82
CA TYR A 229 -32.28 -31.16 -15.80
C TYR A 229 -33.22 -30.06 -16.30
N GLY A 230 -32.73 -29.16 -17.17
CA GLY A 230 -33.54 -28.12 -17.80
C GLY A 230 -34.50 -28.69 -18.84
N GLY A 231 -34.07 -29.68 -19.62
CA GLY A 231 -34.91 -30.42 -20.57
C GLY A 231 -35.98 -31.24 -19.85
N ALA A 232 -35.61 -32.01 -18.83
CA ALA A 232 -36.58 -32.78 -18.04
C ALA A 232 -37.59 -31.87 -17.29
N GLY A 233 -37.13 -30.75 -16.74
CA GLY A 233 -38.00 -29.75 -16.12
C GLY A 233 -38.92 -29.07 -17.13
N TRP A 234 -38.44 -28.85 -18.36
CA TRP A 234 -39.21 -28.26 -19.45
C TRP A 234 -40.26 -29.22 -20.01
N ASP A 235 -39.90 -30.48 -20.22
CA ASP A 235 -40.78 -31.54 -20.68
C ASP A 235 -41.89 -31.80 -19.65
N TRP A 236 -41.53 -31.88 -18.36
CA TRP A 236 -42.50 -31.98 -17.27
C TRP A 236 -43.48 -30.80 -17.26
N LEU A 237 -42.99 -29.57 -17.45
CA LEU A 237 -43.80 -28.36 -17.43
C LEU A 237 -44.72 -28.26 -18.68
N CYS A 238 -44.25 -28.74 -19.83
CA CYS A 238 -45.05 -28.87 -21.04
C CYS A 238 -46.13 -29.96 -20.94
N ASP A 239 -45.87 -31.02 -20.18
CA ASP A 239 -46.82 -32.11 -19.93
C ASP A 239 -47.88 -31.73 -18.88
N HIS A 240 -47.54 -30.90 -17.90
CA HIS A 240 -48.47 -30.47 -16.84
C HIS A 240 -49.22 -29.18 -17.16
N VAL A 241 -48.79 -28.42 -18.18
CA VAL A 241 -49.44 -27.18 -18.63
C VAL A 241 -49.63 -27.25 -20.16
N PRO A 242 -50.62 -28.02 -20.66
CA PRO A 242 -50.81 -28.23 -22.10
C PRO A 242 -51.11 -26.93 -22.88
N LEU A 243 -51.57 -25.87 -22.20
CA LEU A 243 -51.75 -24.52 -22.74
C LEU A 243 -50.45 -23.88 -23.24
N LEU A 244 -49.29 -24.27 -22.72
CA LEU A 244 -47.99 -23.79 -23.21
C LEU A 244 -47.65 -24.38 -24.59
N ARG A 245 -48.10 -25.61 -24.87
CA ARG A 245 -47.90 -26.29 -26.16
C ARG A 245 -48.80 -25.70 -27.25
N SER A 246 -50.01 -25.24 -26.90
CA SER A 246 -50.99 -24.70 -27.85
C SER A 246 -50.80 -23.20 -28.16
N HIS A 247 -50.06 -22.47 -27.33
CA HIS A 247 -49.86 -21.03 -27.50
C HIS A 247 -48.37 -20.64 -27.57
N PRO A 248 -47.77 -20.54 -28.77
CA PRO A 248 -46.35 -20.20 -28.93
C PRO A 248 -45.97 -18.83 -28.33
N LYS A 249 -46.93 -17.91 -28.19
CA LYS A 249 -46.73 -16.63 -27.50
C LYS A 249 -46.55 -16.78 -25.98
N LEU A 250 -47.26 -17.71 -25.34
CA LEU A 250 -47.08 -18.01 -23.91
C LEU A 250 -45.74 -18.70 -23.67
N LEU A 251 -45.31 -19.55 -24.59
CA LEU A 251 -44.02 -20.23 -24.55
C LEU A 251 -42.86 -19.23 -24.66
N GLY A 252 -42.97 -18.25 -25.56
CA GLY A 252 -42.02 -17.13 -25.64
C GLY A 252 -41.98 -16.29 -24.36
N ALA A 253 -43.14 -16.00 -23.75
CA ALA A 253 -43.20 -15.27 -22.48
C ALA A 253 -42.59 -16.05 -21.31
N ALA A 254 -42.81 -17.37 -21.24
CA ALA A 254 -42.23 -18.24 -20.22
C ALA A 254 -40.69 -18.36 -20.38
N ALA A 255 -40.18 -18.46 -21.61
CA ALA A 255 -38.74 -18.45 -21.88
C ALA A 255 -38.08 -17.11 -21.50
N LEU A 256 -38.74 -15.99 -21.78
CA LEU A 256 -38.28 -14.67 -21.34
C LEU A 256 -38.32 -14.51 -19.81
N GLY A 257 -39.38 -15.02 -19.16
CA GLY A 257 -39.50 -15.01 -17.71
C GLY A 257 -38.39 -15.83 -17.02
N THR A 258 -38.15 -17.05 -17.49
CA THR A 258 -37.11 -17.94 -16.93
C THR A 258 -35.70 -17.39 -17.15
N THR A 259 -35.39 -16.86 -18.33
CA THR A 259 -34.09 -16.20 -18.59
C THR A 259 -33.91 -14.94 -17.76
N ALA A 260 -34.95 -14.11 -17.58
CA ALA A 260 -34.89 -12.94 -16.72
C ALA A 260 -34.69 -13.31 -15.24
N VAL A 261 -35.37 -14.34 -14.73
CA VAL A 261 -35.18 -14.85 -13.37
C VAL A 261 -33.78 -15.43 -13.19
N GLY A 262 -33.29 -16.21 -14.16
CA GLY A 262 -31.93 -16.76 -14.16
C GLY A 262 -30.86 -15.66 -14.17
N ALA A 263 -31.02 -14.64 -15.02
CA ALA A 263 -30.13 -13.48 -15.06
C ALA A 263 -30.17 -12.68 -13.75
N TRP A 264 -31.35 -12.43 -13.19
CA TRP A 264 -31.51 -11.77 -11.89
C TRP A 264 -30.84 -12.56 -10.76
N TYR A 265 -31.05 -13.88 -10.73
CA TYR A 265 -30.43 -14.77 -9.75
C TYR A 265 -28.90 -14.75 -9.89
N TYR A 266 -28.39 -14.81 -11.12
CA TYR A 266 -26.95 -14.74 -11.41
C TYR A 266 -26.34 -13.40 -10.98
N VAL A 267 -26.96 -12.28 -11.32
CA VAL A 267 -26.51 -10.93 -10.91
C VAL A 267 -26.53 -10.81 -9.39
N ARG A 268 -27.59 -11.31 -8.73
CA ARG A 268 -27.68 -11.35 -7.27
C ARG A 268 -26.57 -12.20 -6.66
N TRP A 269 -26.31 -13.38 -7.21
CA TRP A 269 -25.25 -14.28 -6.74
C TRP A 269 -23.85 -13.70 -6.92
N GLN A 270 -23.58 -13.08 -8.08
CA GLN A 270 -22.32 -12.36 -8.30
C GLN A 270 -22.15 -11.21 -7.31
N ARG A 271 -23.22 -10.44 -7.04
CA ARG A 271 -23.21 -9.36 -6.04
C ARG A 271 -22.92 -9.87 -4.63
N LEU A 272 -23.51 -10.98 -4.22
CA LEU A 272 -23.22 -11.59 -2.93
C LEU A 272 -21.75 -12.03 -2.84
N ARG A 273 -21.23 -12.70 -3.88
CA ARG A 273 -19.81 -13.09 -3.93
C ARG A 273 -18.86 -11.90 -3.94
N SER A 274 -19.20 -10.80 -4.60
CA SER A 274 -18.36 -9.60 -4.58
C SER A 274 -18.38 -8.91 -3.22
N LEU A 275 -19.53 -8.92 -2.52
CA LEU A 275 -19.63 -8.48 -1.12
C LEU A 275 -18.79 -9.35 -0.18
N ASP A 276 -18.82 -10.67 -0.34
CA ASP A 276 -18.02 -11.59 0.47
C ASP A 276 -16.50 -11.37 0.24
N ARG A 277 -16.10 -11.17 -1.02
CA ARG A 277 -14.71 -10.81 -1.37
C ARG A 277 -14.30 -9.47 -0.78
N ALA A 278 -15.17 -8.46 -0.87
CA ALA A 278 -14.95 -7.15 -0.27
C ALA A 278 -14.77 -7.25 1.24
N ALA A 279 -15.67 -7.99 1.91
CA ALA A 279 -15.61 -8.21 3.34
C ALA A 279 -14.34 -8.98 3.74
N SER A 280 -13.92 -9.98 2.95
CA SER A 280 -12.68 -10.69 3.20
C SER A 280 -11.46 -9.79 3.05
N LEU A 281 -11.42 -8.96 2.01
CA LEU A 281 -10.28 -8.08 1.77
C LEU A 281 -10.19 -6.98 2.84
N GLN A 282 -11.32 -6.39 3.17
CA GLN A 282 -11.43 -5.32 4.16
C GLN A 282 -11.10 -5.81 5.57
N ARG A 283 -11.47 -7.05 5.92
CA ARG A 283 -11.05 -7.69 7.18
C ARG A 283 -9.53 -7.81 7.32
N ASN A 284 -8.81 -7.92 6.20
CA ASN A 284 -7.35 -8.00 6.22
C ASN A 284 -6.67 -6.61 6.33
N VAL A 285 -7.42 -5.51 6.24
CA VAL A 285 -6.90 -4.13 6.38
C VAL A 285 -7.32 -3.60 7.75
N ARG A 286 -6.38 -3.58 8.70
CA ARG A 286 -6.65 -3.25 10.11
C ARG A 286 -6.28 -1.82 10.50
N VAL A 287 -5.58 -1.10 9.63
CA VAL A 287 -4.99 0.23 9.94
C VAL A 287 -5.77 1.41 9.36
N VAL A 288 -6.82 1.13 8.59
CA VAL A 288 -7.70 2.14 7.96
C VAL A 288 -9.14 1.85 8.31
N LYS A 289 -9.95 2.91 8.51
CA LYS A 289 -11.35 2.73 8.86
C LYS A 289 -12.11 2.05 7.72
N PRO A 290 -12.95 1.05 8.05
CA PRO A 290 -13.70 0.30 7.06
C PRO A 290 -14.62 1.22 6.22
N GLN A 291 -14.58 1.08 4.89
CA GLN A 291 -15.54 1.71 3.98
C GLN A 291 -16.79 0.82 3.76
N PRO A 292 -17.91 1.38 3.25
CA PRO A 292 -19.08 0.58 2.89
C PRO A 292 -18.76 -0.53 1.89
N LEU A 293 -19.18 -1.76 2.20
CA LEU A 293 -18.85 -2.97 1.42
C LEU A 293 -19.38 -2.92 -0.01
N GLU A 294 -20.52 -2.26 -0.23
CA GLU A 294 -21.15 -2.15 -1.55
C GLU A 294 -20.27 -1.37 -2.53
N LEU A 295 -19.51 -0.39 -2.03
CA LEU A 295 -18.60 0.41 -2.84
C LEU A 295 -17.40 -0.43 -3.29
N LEU A 296 -16.83 -1.21 -2.37
CA LEU A 296 -15.69 -2.09 -2.64
C LEU A 296 -16.08 -3.27 -3.53
N ALA A 297 -17.23 -3.88 -3.29
CA ALA A 297 -17.75 -4.99 -4.08
C ALA A 297 -17.88 -4.64 -5.58
N GLY A 298 -18.31 -3.40 -5.89
CA GLY A 298 -18.38 -2.92 -7.27
C GLY A 298 -17.03 -2.67 -7.96
N LEU A 299 -15.94 -2.62 -7.19
CA LEU A 299 -14.57 -2.41 -7.69
C LEU A 299 -13.75 -3.71 -7.78
N LEU A 300 -14.21 -4.78 -7.13
CA LEU A 300 -13.41 -5.98 -6.85
C LEU A 300 -13.47 -7.11 -7.89
N ASP A 301 -13.81 -6.80 -9.15
CA ASP A 301 -13.97 -7.88 -10.13
C ASP A 301 -12.68 -8.49 -10.67
N GLN A 302 -11.49 -7.87 -10.48
CA GLN A 302 -10.27 -8.37 -11.15
C GLN A 302 -8.93 -8.27 -10.40
N LEU A 303 -8.83 -7.77 -9.18
CA LEU A 303 -7.51 -7.49 -8.59
C LEU A 303 -7.45 -7.83 -7.10
N PHE A 304 -6.45 -8.66 -6.76
CA PHE A 304 -5.57 -8.63 -5.59
C PHE A 304 -5.11 -10.05 -5.26
N THR A 305 -4.15 -10.57 -6.02
CA THR A 305 -3.30 -11.66 -5.55
C THR A 305 -1.96 -11.06 -5.13
N SER A 306 -1.66 -11.18 -3.84
CA SER A 306 -0.35 -11.15 -3.16
C SER A 306 0.63 -9.96 -3.28
N GLN A 307 0.50 -9.01 -4.20
CA GLN A 307 1.55 -7.97 -4.38
C GLN A 307 1.00 -6.52 -4.28
N LYS A 308 0.50 -6.13 -3.10
CA LYS A 308 -0.08 -4.79 -2.86
C LYS A 308 0.90 -3.64 -3.21
N LEU A 309 2.17 -3.80 -2.87
CA LEU A 309 3.18 -2.78 -3.15
C LEU A 309 3.54 -2.71 -4.65
N GLU A 310 3.59 -3.84 -5.38
CA GLU A 310 3.87 -3.82 -6.84
C GLU A 310 2.78 -3.07 -7.60
N LEU A 311 1.54 -3.20 -7.14
CA LEU A 311 0.43 -2.42 -7.68
C LEU A 311 0.63 -0.91 -7.46
N LEU A 312 1.10 -0.51 -6.27
CA LEU A 312 1.44 0.88 -6.01
C LEU A 312 2.60 1.34 -6.92
N ALA A 313 3.68 0.58 -7.05
CA ALA A 313 4.80 0.96 -7.92
C ALA A 313 4.40 1.02 -9.39
N GLY A 314 3.60 0.08 -9.88
CA GLY A 314 3.08 0.10 -11.25
C GLY A 314 2.20 1.32 -11.51
N LEU A 315 1.31 1.65 -10.58
CA LEU A 315 0.47 2.83 -10.64
C LEU A 315 1.31 4.12 -10.63
N VAL A 316 2.26 4.24 -9.71
CA VAL A 316 3.13 5.40 -9.57
C VAL A 316 4.00 5.60 -10.83
N ARG A 317 4.50 4.51 -11.43
CA ARG A 317 5.20 4.56 -12.72
C ARG A 317 4.34 5.04 -13.86
N LEU A 318 3.10 4.54 -13.94
CA LEU A 318 2.12 5.00 -14.91
C LEU A 318 1.82 6.51 -14.78
N LEU A 319 1.91 7.06 -13.56
CA LEU A 319 1.75 8.49 -13.29
C LEU A 319 3.00 9.36 -13.61
N GLY A 320 4.07 8.76 -14.14
CA GLY A 320 5.29 9.45 -14.57
C GLY A 320 6.41 9.52 -13.54
N TYR A 321 6.29 8.83 -12.41
CA TYR A 321 7.38 8.66 -11.43
C TYR A 321 8.27 7.46 -11.81
N GLU A 322 9.52 7.45 -11.36
CA GLU A 322 10.47 6.38 -11.67
C GLU A 322 10.30 5.18 -10.72
N ALA A 323 10.16 5.46 -9.42
CA ALA A 323 9.93 4.45 -8.40
C ALA A 323 9.32 5.06 -7.13
N VAL A 324 9.01 4.19 -6.16
CA VAL A 324 8.56 4.57 -4.81
C VAL A 324 9.76 4.48 -3.87
N ALA A 325 9.94 5.50 -3.03
CA ALA A 325 10.88 5.48 -1.92
C ALA A 325 10.11 5.71 -0.62
N VAL A 326 10.42 4.95 0.42
CA VAL A 326 9.70 5.01 1.69
C VAL A 326 10.66 5.46 2.79
N PHE A 327 10.28 6.45 3.59
CA PHE A 327 11.02 6.92 4.75
C PHE A 327 10.26 6.65 6.04
N GLY A 328 10.97 6.20 7.08
CA GLY A 328 10.46 6.04 8.45
C GLY A 328 11.52 6.39 9.49
N ASP A 329 11.17 7.17 10.50
CA ASP A 329 11.98 7.87 11.51
C ASP A 329 11.08 8.24 12.71
N CYS A 330 10.35 7.27 13.27
CA CYS A 330 9.17 7.62 14.06
C CYS A 330 8.94 6.74 15.27
N PHE A 331 9.96 6.59 16.09
CA PHE A 331 9.76 6.04 17.44
C PHE A 331 9.59 7.12 18.48
N ASP A 332 10.19 8.30 18.27
CA ASP A 332 10.17 9.36 19.28
C ASP A 332 8.86 10.19 19.25
N GLU A 333 8.12 10.20 18.14
CA GLU A 333 6.90 11.00 17.96
C GLU A 333 5.60 10.17 17.97
N VAL A 334 5.72 8.85 17.87
CA VAL A 334 4.56 7.94 17.82
C VAL A 334 4.29 7.41 19.21
N THR A 335 3.30 8.01 19.87
CA THR A 335 2.94 7.70 21.26
C THR A 335 2.63 6.22 21.49
N LEU A 336 2.06 5.54 20.50
CA LEU A 336 1.73 4.11 20.55
C LEU A 336 2.93 3.19 20.24
N LEU A 337 4.12 3.73 19.97
CA LEU A 337 5.37 2.98 19.87
C LEU A 337 6.44 3.57 20.80
N ASP A 338 6.02 4.32 21.83
CA ASP A 338 6.93 4.89 22.82
C ASP A 338 7.71 3.75 23.51
N PRO A 339 9.04 3.69 23.38
CA PRO A 339 9.85 2.59 23.92
C PRO A 339 9.80 2.49 25.45
N VAL A 340 9.44 3.58 26.15
CA VAL A 340 9.30 3.59 27.62
C VAL A 340 7.97 3.00 28.04
N ARG A 341 6.89 3.31 27.31
CA ARG A 341 5.53 2.84 27.63
C ARG A 341 5.21 1.48 27.05
N PHE A 342 5.70 1.19 25.84
CA PHE A 342 5.34 0.04 25.03
C PHE A 342 6.59 -0.65 24.45
N PRO A 343 7.45 -1.24 25.31
CA PRO A 343 8.70 -1.86 24.89
C PRO A 343 8.50 -3.12 24.05
N GLY A 344 7.42 -3.89 24.24
CA GLY A 344 7.07 -5.04 23.40
C GLY A 344 6.63 -4.60 22.00
N ALA A 345 5.82 -3.56 21.92
CA ALA A 345 5.27 -3.06 20.67
C ALA A 345 6.37 -2.56 19.72
N ILE A 346 7.31 -1.76 20.24
CA ILE A 346 8.44 -1.28 19.43
C ILE A 346 9.34 -2.43 18.96
N LYS A 347 9.54 -3.46 19.78
CA LYS A 347 10.32 -4.66 19.40
C LYS A 347 9.63 -5.44 18.29
N ALA A 348 8.31 -5.67 18.42
CA ALA A 348 7.53 -6.36 17.39
C ALA A 348 7.50 -5.57 16.08
N PHE A 349 7.34 -4.24 16.14
CA PHE A 349 7.44 -3.37 14.98
C PHE A 349 8.81 -3.50 14.31
N ALA A 350 9.91 -3.36 15.06
CA ALA A 350 11.26 -3.49 14.54
C ALA A 350 11.50 -4.88 13.91
N ARG A 351 10.99 -5.94 14.56
CA ARG A 351 11.04 -7.32 14.06
C ARG A 351 10.35 -7.45 12.70
N GLU A 352 9.12 -6.96 12.56
CA GLU A 352 8.39 -7.03 11.28
C GLU A 352 9.06 -6.19 10.20
N VAL A 353 9.58 -5.01 10.52
CA VAL A 353 10.35 -4.19 9.56
C VAL A 353 11.59 -4.95 9.06
N CYS A 354 12.23 -5.72 9.94
CA CYS A 354 13.40 -6.52 9.61
C CYS A 354 13.05 -7.85 8.91
N ARG A 355 11.78 -8.29 8.93
CA ARG A 355 11.35 -9.50 8.21
C ARG A 355 11.43 -9.27 6.70
N ASN A 356 11.91 -10.30 6.02
CA ASN A 356 12.46 -10.25 4.67
C ASN A 356 11.44 -9.89 3.56
N ASP A 357 10.15 -9.82 3.86
CA ASP A 357 9.11 -9.66 2.85
C ASP A 357 8.96 -8.22 2.34
N ILE A 358 9.21 -7.21 3.20
CA ILE A 358 9.37 -5.81 2.75
C ILE A 358 10.70 -5.63 2.00
N LEU A 359 11.71 -6.43 2.32
CA LEU A 359 13.06 -6.37 1.72
C LEU A 359 13.10 -6.81 0.26
N ASN A 360 12.04 -7.47 -0.24
CA ASN A 360 11.89 -7.80 -1.66
C ASN A 360 11.34 -6.62 -2.49
N PHE A 361 10.78 -5.59 -1.84
CA PHE A 361 10.18 -4.42 -2.51
C PHE A 361 11.15 -3.24 -2.69
N GLY A 362 12.42 -3.54 -2.93
CA GLY A 362 13.50 -2.56 -2.99
C GLY A 362 14.53 -2.80 -1.89
N ARG A 363 15.72 -2.23 -2.06
CA ARG A 363 16.76 -2.33 -1.03
C ARG A 363 16.26 -1.61 0.22
N LEU A 364 16.40 -2.18 1.41
CA LEU A 364 16.11 -1.47 2.65
C LEU A 364 17.42 -1.11 3.35
N HIS A 365 17.52 0.14 3.78
CA HIS A 365 18.67 0.65 4.52
C HIS A 365 18.24 1.05 5.93
N PHE A 366 18.75 0.32 6.92
CA PHE A 366 18.64 0.72 8.31
C PHE A 366 19.79 1.63 8.67
N PHE A 367 19.48 2.74 9.33
CA PHE A 367 20.47 3.62 9.93
C PHE A 367 20.36 3.54 11.45
N PHE A 368 21.44 3.08 12.08
CA PHE A 368 21.65 3.11 13.53
C PHE A 368 22.75 4.13 13.84
N PRO A 369 22.43 5.42 14.03
CA PRO A 369 23.43 6.45 14.24
C PRO A 369 24.13 6.36 15.61
N ASP A 370 23.69 5.45 16.49
CA ASP A 370 24.36 5.09 17.73
C ASP A 370 24.33 3.55 17.90
N SER A 371 25.46 2.89 17.63
CA SER A 371 25.61 1.42 17.71
C SER A 371 25.52 0.86 19.14
N ARG A 372 25.49 1.75 20.15
CA ARG A 372 25.31 1.39 21.57
C ARG A 372 23.86 1.20 21.96
N LEU A 373 22.94 1.39 21.02
CA LEU A 373 21.56 0.96 21.15
C LEU A 373 21.51 -0.56 21.03
N ALA A 374 21.93 -1.22 22.11
CA ALA A 374 21.16 -2.36 22.55
C ALA A 374 19.77 -1.81 22.93
N LEU A 375 18.87 -1.64 21.94
CA LEU A 375 17.57 -2.27 22.16
C LEU A 375 17.97 -3.67 22.58
N ASP A 376 17.42 -4.23 23.65
CA ASP A 376 17.83 -5.56 24.12
C ASP A 376 17.42 -6.69 23.13
N LEU A 377 17.48 -6.41 21.83
CA LEU A 377 17.63 -7.27 20.67
C LEU A 377 18.79 -8.25 20.81
N ASN A 378 19.71 -8.05 21.77
CA ASN A 378 20.71 -9.05 22.11
C ASN A 378 20.08 -10.38 22.54
N THR A 379 18.84 -10.35 23.05
CA THR A 379 18.08 -11.57 23.37
C THR A 379 17.44 -12.24 22.15
N ASP A 380 17.24 -11.51 21.04
CA ASP A 380 16.62 -12.04 19.83
C ASP A 380 17.69 -12.26 18.74
N ARG A 381 18.17 -13.49 18.67
CA ARG A 381 19.23 -13.94 17.74
C ARG A 381 18.99 -13.51 16.30
N THR A 382 17.72 -13.43 15.88
CA THR A 382 17.34 -13.03 14.51
C THR A 382 17.65 -11.56 14.21
N LEU A 383 17.42 -10.66 15.16
CA LEU A 383 17.68 -9.23 15.01
C LEU A 383 19.17 -8.91 15.14
N LYS A 384 19.90 -9.67 15.95
CA LYS A 384 21.36 -9.63 15.99
C LYS A 384 21.99 -10.05 14.65
N GLU A 385 21.51 -11.14 14.05
CA GLU A 385 22.00 -11.58 12.74
C GLU A 385 21.63 -10.61 11.60
N LEU A 386 20.44 -9.99 11.64
CA LEU A 386 20.00 -9.00 10.66
C LEU A 386 20.77 -7.68 10.78
N SER A 387 20.95 -7.15 11.99
CA SER A 387 21.75 -5.93 12.23
C SER A 387 23.21 -6.12 11.79
N VAL A 388 23.83 -7.26 12.07
CA VAL A 388 25.18 -7.60 11.60
C VAL A 388 25.23 -7.70 10.07
N ARG A 389 24.28 -8.40 9.42
CA ARG A 389 24.25 -8.50 7.95
C ARG A 389 24.03 -7.16 7.24
N LEU A 390 23.18 -6.29 7.78
CA LEU A 390 22.88 -4.98 7.19
C LEU A 390 24.01 -3.97 7.42
N PHE A 391 24.66 -4.01 8.58
CA PHE A 391 25.87 -3.24 8.86
C PHE A 391 27.03 -3.68 7.97
N VAL A 392 27.23 -4.99 7.80
CA VAL A 392 28.24 -5.56 6.89
C VAL A 392 27.94 -5.21 5.43
N ARG A 393 26.68 -5.18 5.00
CA ARG A 393 26.32 -4.80 3.61
C ARG A 393 26.59 -3.32 3.30
N MET A 394 26.48 -2.43 4.30
CA MET A 394 26.89 -1.03 4.18
C MET A 394 28.43 -0.90 4.10
N TYR A 395 29.17 -1.64 4.92
CA TYR A 395 30.64 -1.61 4.92
C TYR A 395 31.28 -2.28 3.69
N VAL A 396 30.80 -3.44 3.27
CA VAL A 396 31.37 -4.23 2.15
C VAL A 396 31.21 -3.49 0.81
N ARG A 397 30.15 -2.70 0.63
CA ARG A 397 29.96 -1.91 -0.59
C ARG A 397 30.99 -0.79 -0.75
N ARG A 398 31.61 -0.37 0.36
CA ARG A 398 32.70 0.62 0.39
C ARG A 398 34.06 -0.02 0.11
N SER A 399 34.29 -1.25 0.56
CA SER A 399 35.54 -2.00 0.33
C SER A 399 35.74 -2.42 -1.14
N ILE A 400 34.67 -2.66 -1.91
CA ILE A 400 34.78 -3.10 -3.31
C ILE A 400 35.21 -1.98 -4.28
N ARG A 401 35.39 -0.73 -3.83
CA ARG A 401 35.86 0.40 -4.67
C ARG A 401 37.23 0.96 -4.28
N GLY A 402 38.02 0.24 -3.50
CA GLY A 402 39.42 0.59 -3.31
C GLY A 402 40.10 -0.24 -2.23
N VAL A 403 41.07 -1.05 -2.65
CA VAL A 403 42.12 -1.71 -1.86
C VAL A 403 41.74 -3.04 -1.17
N ASP A 404 42.72 -3.94 -1.21
CA ASP A 404 42.70 -5.39 -0.97
C ASP A 404 42.00 -5.88 0.31
N VAL A 405 41.42 -7.07 0.16
CA VAL A 405 40.80 -7.88 1.21
C VAL A 405 41.87 -8.32 2.21
N VAL A 406 41.85 -7.74 3.41
CA VAL A 406 42.45 -8.37 4.60
C VAL A 406 41.35 -8.66 5.62
N SER A 407 41.30 -9.93 5.99
CA SER A 407 40.46 -10.57 6.98
C SER A 407 40.20 -9.74 8.24
N VAL A 408 38.92 -9.51 8.56
CA VAL A 408 38.46 -9.31 9.94
C VAL A 408 37.24 -10.20 10.14
N ALA A 409 37.51 -11.46 10.44
CA ALA A 409 36.56 -12.42 11.00
C ALA A 409 37.17 -12.98 12.29
N ALA A 410 37.30 -12.14 13.31
CA ALA A 410 37.52 -12.55 14.69
C ALA A 410 37.21 -11.36 15.61
N ALA A 411 36.44 -11.63 16.66
CA ALA A 411 35.91 -10.71 17.67
C ALA A 411 34.71 -9.87 17.22
N TYR A 412 33.51 -10.46 17.32
CA TYR A 412 32.34 -9.93 18.06
C TYR A 412 31.20 -10.95 18.13
#